data_AF-A0A644TP49-F1
#
_entry.id   AF-A0A644TP49-F1
#
_cell.length_a   1.000
_cell.length_b   1.000
_cell.length_c   1.000
_cell.angle_alpha   90.00
_cell.angle_beta   90.00
_cell.angle_gamma   90.00
#
_symmetry.space_group_name_H-M   'P 1'
#
loop_
_entity.id
_entity.type
_entity.pdbx_description
1 polymer ?
#
loop_
_entity_poly.entity_id
_entity_poly.type
_entity_poly.pdbx_seq_one_letter_code
_entity_poly.pdbx_strand_id
1 'polypeptide(L)'
;MKKGLTYGIYIYEQVAELDFVAPMQVFAASNQFAGGGRVVTLSCTGQTLSGLSGLRITPDYSLQNAPPLDVLLLPGTAEVSEYAWSDPAILDWVPSSTKKWNTSPQCAQVG
;
A
#
# COMPACT_ATOMS: atom_id res chain seq x y z
N MET A 1 -8.70 -14.06 -18.38
CA MET A 1 -8.55 -13.11 -17.26
C MET A 1 -7.92 -13.85 -16.10
N LYS A 2 -6.93 -13.24 -15.42
CA LYS A 2 -6.31 -13.83 -14.22
C LYS A 2 -7.34 -13.85 -13.07
N LYS A 3 -7.40 -14.97 -12.33
CA LYS A 3 -8.25 -15.14 -11.14
C LYS A 3 -7.39 -15.05 -9.89
N GLY A 4 -7.98 -14.73 -8.73
CA GLY A 4 -7.25 -14.72 -7.47
C GLY A 4 -6.28 -13.53 -7.35
N LEU A 5 -6.74 -12.32 -7.68
CA LEU A 5 -5.87 -11.14 -7.66
C LEU A 5 -5.51 -10.75 -6.24
N THR A 6 -4.23 -10.45 -6.01
CA THR A 6 -3.73 -9.85 -4.78
C THR A 6 -3.55 -8.36 -5.00
N TYR A 7 -4.48 -7.56 -4.47
CA TYR A 7 -4.38 -6.10 -4.46
C TYR A 7 -3.63 -5.68 -3.21
N GLY A 8 -2.56 -4.90 -3.37
CA GLY A 8 -1.89 -4.23 -2.27
C GLY A 8 -2.23 -2.75 -2.22
N ILE A 9 -2.44 -2.22 -1.03
CA ILE A 9 -2.69 -0.81 -0.77
C ILE A 9 -1.56 -0.30 0.12
N TYR A 10 -0.79 0.67 -0.37
CA TYR A 10 0.27 1.29 0.43
C TYR A 10 -0.30 2.33 1.39
N ILE A 11 0.00 2.17 2.67
CA ILE A 11 -0.42 3.06 3.76
C ILE A 11 0.83 3.74 4.31
N TYR A 12 0.74 5.05 4.49
CA TYR A 12 1.78 5.91 5.04
C TYR A 12 1.12 6.98 5.94
N GLU A 13 1.91 7.72 6.72
CA GLU A 13 1.39 8.80 7.56
C GLU A 13 0.67 9.86 6.71
N GLN A 14 -0.41 10.41 7.24
CA GLN A 14 -1.22 11.45 6.59
C GLN A 14 -1.83 11.03 5.24
N VAL A 15 -1.97 9.71 5.00
CA VAL A 15 -2.68 9.19 3.83
C VAL A 15 -4.14 9.67 3.83
N ALA A 16 -4.65 10.10 2.68
CA ALA A 16 -6.05 10.46 2.53
C ALA A 16 -6.91 9.20 2.63
N GLU A 17 -7.72 9.07 3.69
CA GLU A 17 -8.36 7.79 3.98
C GLU A 17 -9.33 7.34 2.89
N LEU A 18 -10.07 8.29 2.31
CA LEU A 18 -11.05 7.99 1.27
C LEU A 18 -10.40 7.41 0.01
N ASP A 19 -9.17 7.82 -0.30
CA ASP A 19 -8.44 7.38 -1.49
C ASP A 19 -8.09 5.89 -1.45
N PHE A 20 -8.06 5.27 -0.27
CA PHE A 20 -7.82 3.84 -0.14
C PHE A 20 -9.05 3.05 0.31
N VAL A 21 -9.89 3.61 1.19
CA VAL A 21 -11.08 2.91 1.70
C VAL A 21 -12.06 2.62 0.57
N ALA A 22 -12.27 3.58 -0.35
CA ALA A 22 -13.18 3.38 -1.47
C ALA A 22 -12.66 2.31 -2.45
N PRO A 23 -11.42 2.37 -2.97
CA PRO A 23 -10.87 1.30 -3.79
C PRO A 23 -10.80 -0.06 -3.08
N MET A 24 -10.49 -0.11 -1.78
CA MET A 24 -10.45 -1.34 -1.00
C MET A 24 -11.76 -2.12 -1.09
N GLN A 25 -12.90 -1.42 -0.98
CA GLN A 25 -14.23 -2.04 -1.10
C GLN A 25 -14.49 -2.54 -2.52
N VAL A 26 -14.10 -1.77 -3.53
CA VAL A 26 -14.23 -2.17 -4.95
C VAL A 26 -13.37 -3.39 -5.27
N PHE A 27 -12.14 -3.45 -4.76
CA PHE A 27 -11.23 -4.60 -4.94
C PHE A 27 -11.71 -5.85 -4.20
N ALA A 28 -12.28 -5.70 -3.01
CA ALA A 28 -12.89 -6.82 -2.30
C ALA A 28 -14.08 -7.38 -3.09
N ALA A 29 -14.96 -6.51 -3.60
CA ALA A 29 -16.07 -6.90 -4.45
C ALA A 29 -15.60 -7.54 -5.76
N SER A 30 -14.59 -6.99 -6.44
CA SER A 30 -14.06 -7.54 -7.68
C SER A 30 -13.51 -8.96 -7.48
N ASN A 31 -12.83 -9.23 -6.37
CA ASN A 31 -12.32 -10.57 -6.02
C ASN A 31 -13.47 -11.58 -5.82
N GLN A 32 -14.62 -11.16 -5.31
CA GLN A 32 -15.79 -12.03 -5.21
C GLN A 32 -16.28 -12.47 -6.60
N PHE A 33 -16.30 -11.56 -7.58
CA PHE A 33 -16.70 -11.89 -8.96
C PHE A 33 -15.60 -12.63 -9.74
N ALA A 34 -14.31 -12.40 -9.43
CA ALA A 34 -13.18 -13.03 -10.09
C ALA A 34 -12.89 -14.47 -9.62
N GLY A 35 -13.68 -14.99 -8.68
CA GLY A 35 -13.53 -16.35 -8.15
C GLY A 35 -12.44 -16.48 -7.07
N GLY A 36 -12.22 -15.41 -6.30
CA GLY A 36 -11.28 -15.36 -5.19
C GLY A 36 -10.18 -14.31 -5.37
N GLY A 37 -9.30 -14.21 -4.37
CA GLY A 37 -8.22 -13.24 -4.28
C GLY A 37 -8.16 -12.64 -2.88
N ARG A 38 -7.35 -11.60 -2.71
CA ARG A 38 -7.28 -10.85 -1.45
C ARG A 38 -6.94 -9.39 -1.69
N VAL A 39 -7.35 -8.55 -0.75
CA VAL A 39 -6.86 -7.18 -0.62
C VAL A 39 -6.00 -7.15 0.64
N VAL A 40 -4.81 -6.58 0.56
CA VAL A 40 -3.88 -6.44 1.68
C VAL A 40 -3.41 -5.00 1.78
N THR A 41 -3.17 -4.56 3.01
CA THR A 41 -2.54 -3.28 3.31
C THR A 41 -1.07 -3.51 3.63
N LEU A 42 -0.22 -2.60 3.16
CA LEU A 42 1.21 -2.63 3.44
C LEU A 42 1.70 -1.23 3.79
N SER A 43 2.71 -1.15 4.64
CA SER A 43 3.47 0.07 4.88
C SER A 43 4.96 -0.23 4.90
N CYS A 44 5.80 0.80 5.04
CA CYS A 44 7.24 0.62 5.12
C CYS A 44 7.65 -0.36 6.24
N THR A 45 7.06 -0.22 7.43
CA THR A 45 7.48 -0.93 8.66
C THR A 45 6.44 -1.88 9.23
N GLY A 46 5.18 -1.82 8.77
CA GLY A 46 4.06 -2.57 9.35
C GLY A 46 3.53 -2.01 10.68
N GLN A 47 4.05 -0.87 11.16
CA GLN A 47 3.55 -0.21 12.37
C GLN A 47 2.20 0.47 12.13
N THR A 48 1.47 0.78 13.20
CA THR A 48 0.26 1.60 13.12
C THR A 48 0.61 3.01 12.65
N LEU A 49 -0.17 3.52 11.70
CA LEU A 49 -0.02 4.84 11.09
C LEU A 49 -1.31 5.66 11.31
N SER A 50 -1.22 6.98 11.22
CA SER A 50 -2.37 7.88 11.25
C SER A 50 -2.69 8.42 9.86
N GLY A 51 -3.95 8.31 9.45
CA GLY A 51 -4.47 8.98 8.26
C GLY A 51 -4.69 10.47 8.49
N LEU A 52 -4.92 11.21 7.40
CA LEU A 52 -5.12 12.66 7.37
C LEU A 52 -6.18 13.16 8.36
N SER A 53 -7.26 12.39 8.54
CA SER A 53 -8.39 12.70 9.42
C SER A 53 -8.23 12.10 10.82
N GLY A 54 -7.08 11.50 11.13
CA GLY A 54 -6.77 10.86 12.41
C GLY A 54 -7.20 9.39 12.52
N LEU A 55 -7.61 8.74 11.41
CA LEU A 55 -7.90 7.31 11.43
C LEU A 55 -6.60 6.54 11.71
N ARG A 56 -6.60 5.67 12.72
CA ARG A 56 -5.45 4.79 12.99
C ARG A 56 -5.56 3.49 12.19
N ILE A 57 -4.55 3.18 11.40
CA ILE A 57 -4.52 2.00 10.53
C ILE A 57 -3.31 1.15 10.91
N THR A 58 -3.53 -0.15 11.14
CA THR A 58 -2.44 -1.12 11.30
C THR A 58 -2.36 -1.97 10.04
N PRO A 59 -1.31 -1.84 9.22
CA PRO A 59 -1.18 -2.57 7.96
C PRO A 59 -0.99 -4.07 8.18
N ASP A 60 -1.45 -4.88 7.23
CA ASP A 60 -1.28 -6.34 7.27
C ASP A 60 0.20 -6.75 7.14
N TYR A 61 0.97 -5.98 6.36
CA TYR A 61 2.37 -6.27 6.06
C TYR A 61 3.26 -5.01 6.13
N SER A 62 4.55 -5.25 6.37
CA SER A 62 5.64 -4.34 6.05
C SER A 62 6.11 -4.57 4.60
N LEU A 63 6.91 -3.66 4.03
CA LEU A 63 7.53 -3.90 2.72
C LEU A 63 8.45 -5.12 2.70
N GLN A 64 9.05 -5.48 3.84
CA GLN A 64 9.99 -6.61 3.93
C GLN A 64 9.27 -7.97 3.91
N ASN A 65 8.01 -8.04 4.34
CA ASN A 65 7.23 -9.28 4.41
C ASN A 65 5.94 -9.26 3.57
N ALA A 66 5.77 -8.26 2.71
CA ALA A 66 4.64 -8.17 1.80
C ALA A 66 4.59 -9.38 0.84
N PRO A 67 3.40 -9.97 0.59
CA PRO A 67 3.25 -11.02 -0.40
C PRO A 67 3.43 -10.46 -1.82
N PRO A 68 3.65 -11.31 -2.83
CA PRO A 68 3.58 -10.89 -4.23
C PRO A 68 2.22 -10.24 -4.55
N LEU A 69 2.24 -9.07 -5.18
CA LEU A 69 1.06 -8.30 -5.54
C LEU A 69 0.83 -8.35 -7.06
N ASP A 70 -0.44 -8.34 -7.47
CA ASP A 70 -0.85 -8.19 -8.86
C ASP A 70 -1.10 -6.73 -9.23
N VAL A 71 -1.61 -5.97 -8.27
CA VAL A 71 -1.93 -4.55 -8.40
C VAL A 71 -1.51 -3.86 -7.11
N LEU A 72 -0.81 -2.73 -7.24
CA LEU A 72 -0.50 -1.85 -6.13
C LEU A 72 -1.28 -0.55 -6.31
N LEU A 73 -2.02 -0.14 -5.29
CA LEU A 73 -2.60 1.19 -5.17
C LEU A 73 -1.72 2.04 -4.26
N LEU A 74 -1.34 3.22 -4.76
CA LEU A 74 -0.73 4.29 -4.00
C LEU A 74 -1.79 5.38 -3.80
N PRO A 75 -2.40 5.50 -2.61
CA PRO A 75 -3.38 6.52 -2.31
C PRO A 75 -2.73 7.91 -2.24
N GLY A 76 -3.52 8.96 -2.46
CA GLY A 76 -3.07 10.33 -2.30
C GLY A 76 -2.96 10.76 -0.82
N THR A 77 -2.60 12.03 -0.65
CA THR A 77 -2.53 12.74 0.63
C THR A 77 -2.84 14.22 0.37
N ALA A 78 -3.24 14.97 1.40
CA ALA A 78 -3.44 16.41 1.28
C ALA A 78 -2.12 17.18 1.09
N GLU A 79 -1.01 16.65 1.61
CA GLU A 79 0.30 17.30 1.55
C GLU A 79 1.29 16.44 0.77
N VAL A 80 1.04 16.37 -0.54
CA VAL A 80 1.84 15.56 -1.48
C VAL A 80 3.33 15.88 -1.33
N SER A 81 3.72 17.15 -1.18
CA SER A 81 5.11 17.59 -1.08
C SER A 81 5.88 17.12 0.16
N GLU A 82 5.20 16.85 1.27
CA GLU A 82 5.86 16.49 2.54
C GLU A 82 5.75 15.00 2.87
N TYR A 83 4.71 14.29 2.40
CA TYR A 83 4.48 12.88 2.77
C TYR A 83 4.51 11.89 1.60
N ALA A 84 4.16 12.31 0.38
CA ALA A 84 4.16 11.40 -0.78
C ALA A 84 5.51 11.34 -1.52
N TRP A 85 6.29 12.43 -1.50
CA TRP A 85 7.64 12.49 -2.09
C TRP A 85 8.77 12.20 -1.09
N SER A 86 8.46 12.14 0.21
CA SER A 86 9.45 11.95 1.29
C SER A 86 9.71 10.50 1.63
N ASP A 87 8.99 9.55 1.03
CA ASP A 87 9.25 8.12 1.18
C ASP A 87 10.01 7.57 -0.05
N PRO A 88 11.34 7.72 -0.12
CA PRO A 88 12.12 7.12 -1.20
C PRO A 88 12.01 5.60 -1.21
N ALA A 89 11.57 4.96 -0.12
CA ALA A 89 11.42 3.51 -0.07
C ALA A 89 10.41 3.02 -1.09
N ILE A 90 9.25 3.68 -1.21
CA ILE A 90 8.23 3.28 -2.19
C ILE A 90 8.67 3.59 -3.63
N LEU A 91 9.35 4.73 -3.83
CA LEU A 91 9.85 5.14 -5.15
C LEU A 91 10.97 4.21 -5.65
N ASP A 92 11.79 3.66 -4.75
CA ASP A 92 12.82 2.67 -5.08
C ASP A 92 12.25 1.25 -5.19
N TRP A 93 11.19 0.96 -4.43
CA TRP A 93 10.55 -0.36 -4.40
C TRP A 93 9.66 -0.62 -5.61
N VAL A 94 8.94 0.38 -6.13
CA VAL A 94 8.05 0.22 -7.29
C VAL A 94 8.84 -0.25 -8.54
N PRO A 95 10.00 0.34 -8.90
CA PRO A 95 10.83 -0.14 -10.01
C PRO A 95 11.37 -1.55 -9.79
N SER A 96 11.87 -1.89 -8.59
CA SER A 96 12.40 -3.24 -8.30
C SER A 96 11.32 -4.33 -8.32
N SER A 97 10.08 -3.96 -8.02
CA SER A 97 8.92 -4.87 -7.95
C SER A 97 8.42 -5.32 -9.32
N THR A 98 8.85 -4.69 -10.42
CA THR A 98 8.42 -5.05 -11.78
C THR A 98 9.25 -6.15 -12.45
N LYS A 99 10.38 -6.60 -11.88
CA LYS A 99 11.28 -7.57 -12.55
C LYS A 99 11.66 -8.86 -11.81
N LYS A 100 11.70 -8.89 -10.48
CA LYS A 100 11.80 -10.07 -9.60
C LYS A 100 12.14 -9.53 -8.21
N TRP A 101 11.41 -10.01 -7.22
CA TRP A 101 11.29 -9.45 -5.89
C TRP A 101 12.61 -9.42 -5.10
N ASN A 102 13.28 -8.26 -5.04
CA ASN A 102 14.39 -8.01 -4.12
C ASN A 102 14.03 -6.80 -3.22
N THR A 103 14.15 -7.00 -1.91
CA THR A 103 13.84 -6.04 -0.84
C THR A 103 14.73 -4.79 -0.90
N SER A 104 14.15 -3.59 -1.02
CA SER A 104 14.87 -2.31 -0.81
C SER A 104 14.84 -1.91 0.68
N PRO A 105 15.99 -1.54 1.31
CA PRO A 105 16.08 -1.33 2.76
C PRO A 105 15.94 0.13 3.24
N GLN A 106 15.43 1.08 2.44
CA GLN A 106 15.50 2.51 2.79
C GLN A 106 14.16 3.13 3.20
N CYS A 107 13.56 2.60 4.27
CA CYS A 107 12.53 3.31 5.05
C CYS A 107 13.21 4.37 5.94
N ALA A 108 13.52 5.54 5.41
CA ALA A 108 14.07 6.64 6.22
C ALA A 108 12.98 7.31 7.06
N GLN A 109 13.35 7.71 8.27
CA GLN A 109 12.48 8.20 9.34
C GLN A 109 11.66 9.42 8.91
N VAL A 110 10.35 9.22 8.77
CA VAL A 110 9.37 10.31 8.74
C VAL A 110 8.70 10.28 10.12
N GLY A 111 9.10 11.22 10.97
CA GLY A 111 8.55 11.45 12.31
C GLY A 111 8.18 12.90 12.45
#